data_AF-A0A6H1LA54-F1
#
_entry.id   AF-A0A6H1LA54-F1
#
_cell.length_a   1.000
_cell.length_b   1.000
_cell.length_c   1.000
_cell.angle_alpha   90.00
_cell.angle_beta   90.00
_cell.angle_gamma   90.00
#
_symmetry.space_group_name_H-M   'P 1'
#
loop_
_entity.id
_entity.type
_entity.pdbx_description
1 polymer ?
#
loop_
_entity_poly.entity_id
_entity_poly.type
_entity_poly.pdbx_seq_one_letter_code
_entity_poly.pdbx_strand_id
1 'polypeptide(L)' 'MKLGVVALVLRCEPTAGTKRMSCESTAAVEWLTSGEVRERMSEVFAGRVLDALEGNGLHVRSHDGKRLICIEPV' A
#
# COMPACT_ATOMS: atom_id res chain seq x y z
N MET A 1 20.39 -5.81 -1.22
CA MET A 1 20.09 -6.08 -2.64
C MET A 1 18.72 -5.50 -2.98
N LYS A 2 18.56 -4.75 -4.07
CA LYS A 2 17.24 -4.29 -4.54
C LYS A 2 16.70 -5.35 -5.51
N LEU A 3 15.57 -5.98 -5.17
CA LEU A 3 15.04 -7.16 -5.89
C LEU A 3 14.16 -6.82 -7.10
N GLY A 4 14.04 -5.54 -7.50
CA GLY A 4 13.20 -5.16 -8.65
C GLY A 4 11.73 -5.55 -8.48
N VAL A 5 11.18 -5.35 -7.27
CA VAL A 5 9.84 -5.82 -6.92
C VAL A 5 8.76 -4.91 -7.50
N VAL A 6 7.79 -5.51 -8.19
CA VAL A 6 6.51 -4.88 -8.56
C VAL A 6 5.45 -5.28 -7.55
N ALA A 7 4.76 -4.30 -6.97
CA ALA A 7 3.65 -4.53 -6.05
C ALA A 7 2.33 -4.10 -6.69
N LEU A 8 1.35 -5.00 -6.74
CA LEU A 8 0.01 -4.73 -7.23
C LEU A 8 -0.95 -4.67 -6.04
N VAL A 9 -1.79 -3.63 -6.00
CA VAL A 9 -2.78 -3.44 -4.93
C VAL A 9 -4.16 -3.36 -5.55
N LEU A 10 -5.06 -4.21 -5.04
CA LEU A 10 -6.43 -4.33 -5.49
C LEU A 10 -7.34 -3.93 -4.34
N ARG A 11 -8.28 -3.02 -4.59
CA ARG A 11 -9.30 -2.66 -3.61
C ARG A 11 -10.32 -3.79 -3.51
N CYS A 12 -10.57 -4.25 -2.29
CA CYS A 12 -11.61 -5.22 -1.97
C CYS A 12 -12.46 -4.71 -0.80
N GLU A 13 -13.64 -5.31 -0.64
CA GLU A 13 -14.54 -5.05 0.48
C GLU A 13 -14.74 -6.35 1.26
N PRO A 14 -14.57 -6.34 2.60
CA PRO A 14 -14.85 -7.51 3.41
C PRO A 14 -16.36 -7.77 3.48
N THR A 15 -16.80 -8.97 3.11
CA THR A 15 -18.23 -9.35 3.14
C THR A 15 -18.64 -10.06 4.44
N ALA A 16 -17.69 -10.71 5.13
CA ALA A 16 -17.91 -11.41 6.38
C ALA A 16 -16.58 -11.68 7.11
N GLY A 17 -16.66 -12.15 8.36
CA GLY A 17 -15.51 -12.60 9.15
C GLY A 17 -14.96 -11.55 10.12
N THR A 18 -13.90 -11.93 10.84
CA THR A 18 -13.22 -11.07 11.82
C THR A 18 -11.72 -11.05 11.57
N LYS A 19 -11.06 -9.94 11.95
CA LYS A 19 -9.61 -9.77 11.83
C LYS A 19 -8.89 -10.89 12.61
N ARG A 20 -7.91 -11.53 11.99
CA ARG A 20 -7.10 -12.61 12.59
C ARG A 20 -5.64 -12.46 12.17
N MET A 21 -4.73 -12.67 13.12
CA MET A 21 -3.29 -12.75 12.84
C MET A 21 -2.91 -14.12 12.24
N SER A 22 -1.84 -14.14 11.43
CA SER A 22 -1.17 -15.36 10.99
C SER A 22 0.24 -15.45 11.57
N CYS A 23 0.96 -16.55 11.33
CA CYS A 23 2.38 -16.65 11.68
C CYS A 23 3.27 -15.65 10.92
N GLU A 24 2.79 -15.07 9.81
CA GLU A 24 3.48 -14.02 9.07
C GLU A 24 3.20 -12.61 9.65
N SER A 25 2.13 -12.47 10.45
CA SER A 25 1.78 -11.20 11.09
C SER A 25 2.64 -10.97 12.33
N THR A 26 3.58 -10.04 12.27
CA THR A 26 4.60 -9.87 13.31
C THR A 26 4.15 -9.08 14.54
N ALA A 27 3.13 -8.22 14.42
CA ALA A 27 2.71 -7.33 15.51
C ALA A 27 1.19 -7.31 15.73
N ALA A 28 0.42 -6.83 14.74
CA ALA A 28 -1.02 -6.70 14.85
C ALA A 28 -1.69 -6.64 13.46
N VAL A 29 -3.01 -6.83 13.42
CA VAL A 29 -3.86 -6.57 12.25
C VAL A 29 -4.92 -5.55 12.64
N GLU A 30 -4.86 -4.36 12.05
CA GLU A 30 -5.71 -3.21 12.37
C GLU A 30 -6.43 -2.67 11.14
N TRP A 31 -7.57 -1.99 11.36
CA TRP A 31 -8.21 -1.20 10.30
C TRP A 31 -7.76 0.24 10.50
N LEU A 32 -7.33 0.91 9.42
CA LEU A 32 -6.83 2.28 9.47
C LEU A 32 -7.71 3.18 8.60
N THR A 33 -7.91 4.40 9.07
CA THR A 33 -8.43 5.50 8.26
C THR A 33 -7.37 5.98 7.27
N SER A 34 -7.79 6.73 6.23
CA SER A 34 -6.83 7.29 5.27
C SER A 34 -5.86 8.31 5.89
N GLY A 35 -6.24 8.97 6.99
CA GLY A 35 -5.36 9.85 7.77
C GLY A 35 -4.27 9.05 8.48
N GLU A 36 -4.66 8.00 9.21
CA GLU A 36 -3.72 7.12 9.93
C GLU A 36 -2.76 6.40 8.96
N VAL A 37 -3.22 6.04 7.75
CA VAL A 37 -2.36 5.49 6.71
C VAL A 37 -1.23 6.46 6.33
N ARG A 38 -1.52 7.76 6.21
CA ARG A 38 -0.51 8.78 5.89
C ARG A 38 0.51 8.96 7.00
N GLU A 39 0.09 8.82 8.25
CA GLU A 39 0.94 9.03 9.43
C GLU A 39 1.77 7.79 9.78
N ARG A 40 1.16 6.60 9.76
CA ARG A 40 1.75 5.36 10.28
C ARG A 40 2.54 4.57 9.23
N MET A 41 2.27 4.76 7.94
CA MET A 41 2.92 3.99 6.86
C MET A 41 4.04 4.77 6.17
N SER A 42 5.04 4.03 5.67
CA SER A 42 6.05 4.64 4.80
C SER A 42 5.43 5.09 3.48
N GLU A 43 6.02 6.13 2.88
CA GLU A 43 5.48 6.86 1.73
C GLU A 43 4.98 5.96 0.59
N VAL A 44 5.80 4.98 0.17
CA VAL A 44 5.42 4.05 -0.91
C VAL A 44 4.25 3.16 -0.52
N PHE A 45 4.20 2.68 0.72
CA PHE A 45 3.09 1.85 1.20
C PHE A 45 1.81 2.65 1.37
N ALA A 46 1.91 3.87 1.92
CA ALA A 46 0.79 4.79 2.03
C ALA A 46 0.22 5.11 0.64
N GLY A 47 1.08 5.44 -0.33
CA GLY A 47 0.68 5.72 -1.71
C GLY A 47 -0.15 4.59 -2.32
N ARG A 48 0.30 3.33 -2.18
CA ARG A 48 -0.43 2.16 -2.69
C ARG A 48 -1.86 2.03 -2.14
N VAL A 49 -2.03 2.24 -0.82
CA VAL A 49 -3.35 2.14 -0.18
C VAL A 49 -4.24 3.32 -0.59
N LEU A 50 -3.69 4.54 -0.60
CA LEU A 50 -4.44 5.75 -0.94
C LEU A 50 -4.87 5.77 -2.41
N ASP A 51 -4.01 5.35 -3.33
CA ASP A 51 -4.31 5.20 -4.75
C ASP A 51 -5.48 4.22 -4.96
N ALA A 52 -5.46 3.08 -4.27
CA ALA A 52 -6.55 2.09 -4.35
C ALA A 52 -7.89 2.63 -3.80
N LEU A 53 -7.85 3.55 -2.82
CA LEU A 53 -9.03 4.17 -2.25
C LEU A 53 -9.63 5.26 -3.14
N GLU A 54 -8.82 5.98 -3.93
CA GLU A 54 -9.27 7.06 -4.80
C GLU A 54 -10.26 6.55 -5.88
N GLY A 55 -10.02 5.36 -6.43
CA GLY A 55 -10.94 4.69 -7.36
C GLY A 55 -11.04 5.33 -8.76
N ASN A 56 -10.20 6.33 -9.05
CA ASN A 56 -10.20 7.08 -10.32
C ASN A 56 -9.40 6.39 -11.46
N GLY A 57 -8.93 5.16 -11.26
CA GLY A 57 -8.22 4.38 -12.28
C GLY A 57 -6.99 3.65 -11.74
N LEU A 58 -6.15 3.16 -12.66
CA LEU A 58 -4.89 2.52 -12.31
C LEU A 58 -3.81 3.58 -12.06
N HIS A 59 -3.26 3.57 -10.86
CA HIS A 59 -2.09 4.38 -10.52
C HIS A 59 -0.82 3.57 -10.74
N VAL A 60 0.11 4.12 -11.52
CA VAL A 60 1.46 3.58 -11.72
C VAL A 60 2.47 4.57 -11.16
N ARG A 61 3.32 4.11 -10.25
CA ARG A 61 4.36 4.93 -9.63
C ARG A 61 5.68 4.19 -9.61
N SER A 62 6.76 4.89 -9.95
CA SER A 62 8.11 4.39 -9.72
C SER A 62 8.55 4.69 -8.29
N HIS A 63 9.25 3.74 -7.68
CA HIS A 63 9.75 3.89 -6.33
C HIS A 63 11.00 3.06 -6.09
N ASP A 64 11.78 3.44 -5.07
CA ASP A 64 12.96 2.67 -4.64
C ASP A 64 12.67 1.66 -3.51
N GLY A 65 11.39 1.54 -3.14
CA GLY A 65 10.89 0.73 -2.02
C GLY A 65 10.59 1.54 -0.76
N LYS A 66 11.07 2.79 -0.67
CA LYS A 66 10.81 3.70 0.44
C LYS A 66 10.24 5.05 0.00
N ARG A 67 10.74 5.59 -1.11
CA ARG A 67 10.38 6.90 -1.67
C ARG A 67 9.83 6.75 -3.08
N LEU A 68 8.91 7.62 -3.46
CA LEU A 68 8.55 7.82 -4.85
C LEU A 68 9.72 8.46 -5.59
N ILE A 69 9.91 8.10 -6.84
CA ILE A 69 10.93 8.70 -7.70
C ILE A 69 10.27 9.29 -8.93
N CYS A 70 10.63 10.53 -9.28
CA CYS A 70 10.33 11.06 -10.61
C CYS A 70 11.21 10.31 -11.60
N ILE A 71 10.56 9.66 -12.56
CA ILE A 71 11.19 9.19 -13.78
C ILE A 71 10.89 10.22 -14.85
N GLU A 72 11.93 10.84 -15.39
CA GLU A 72 11.80 11.66 -16.59
C GLU A 72 11.47 10.72 -17.76
N PRO A 73 10.46 11.04 -18.60
CA PRO A 73 10.17 10.23 -19.76
C PRO A 73 11.36 10.26 -20.73
N VAL A 74 11.77 9.08 -21.19
CA VAL A 74 12.79 8.89 -22.24
C VAL A 74 12.17 9.11 -23.60
#